data_AF-A0A358DST0-F1
#
_entry.id   AF-A0A358DST0-F1
#
_cell.length_a   1.000
_cell.length_b   1.000
_cell.length_c   1.000
_cell.angle_alpha   90.00
_cell.angle_beta   90.00
_cell.angle_gamma   90.00
#
_symmetry.space_group_name_H-M   'P 1'
#
loop_
_entity.id
_entity.type
_entity.pdbx_description
1 polymer ?
#
loop_
_entity_poly.entity_id
_entity_poly.type
_entity_poly.pdbx_seq_one_letter_code
_entity_poly.pdbx_strand_id
1 'polypeptide(L)'
;MWFTLSLIFAQANGTESVPFEPGEALQISQRAWREALEDRPQLVTLSASSNQGDSRSQMLEERLRLLEAKAFSNREWKVYWERQASTARAYADELSRAGVPDGAAKARGLRDWANLSNRKIENQDVYLEAVVTERDALENAIDATDQVEDSKRAQENKPLVSTHENPLHRHRRYLDELDRRLKGQNAKRMVAEADDAMVERQIQSTGILVKAQEIDSKLAAEELRIAKEQSKSSLANTIPWSVEYAGYWSERAKEIQQKFARLKEDLRGQLRQLK
;
A
#
# COMPACT_ATOMS: atom_id res chain seq x y z
N MET A 1 -39.92 35.40 -71.01
CA MET A 1 -39.89 36.63 -70.20
C MET A 1 -40.05 36.24 -68.75
N TRP A 2 -39.06 36.64 -67.93
CA TRP A 2 -39.15 37.03 -66.52
C TRP A 2 -39.43 35.97 -65.43
N PHE A 3 -38.45 35.89 -64.53
CA PHE A 3 -38.36 35.16 -63.28
C PHE A 3 -39.43 35.56 -62.26
N THR A 4 -39.86 34.60 -61.42
CA THR A 4 -40.01 34.81 -59.98
C THR A 4 -39.54 33.57 -59.20
N LEU A 5 -38.29 33.63 -58.77
CA LEU A 5 -37.78 32.89 -57.62
C LEU A 5 -38.44 33.48 -56.37
N SER A 6 -39.27 32.71 -55.67
CA SER A 6 -39.60 33.00 -54.28
C SER A 6 -38.71 32.14 -53.39
N LEU A 7 -37.59 32.75 -52.98
CA LEU A 7 -36.87 32.37 -51.78
C LEU A 7 -37.85 32.44 -50.59
N ILE A 8 -38.06 31.32 -49.91
CA ILE A 8 -38.53 31.33 -48.52
C ILE A 8 -37.28 31.24 -47.66
N PHE A 9 -36.88 32.38 -47.11
CA PHE A 9 -35.90 32.44 -46.02
C PHE A 9 -36.54 31.93 -44.72
N ALA A 10 -35.82 31.01 -44.09
CA ALA A 10 -35.62 30.88 -42.64
C ALA A 10 -36.85 30.92 -41.70
N GLN A 11 -37.16 29.76 -41.12
CA GLN A 11 -37.19 29.64 -39.66
C GLN A 11 -36.24 28.52 -39.26
N ALA A 12 -35.00 28.89 -38.99
CA ALA A 12 -34.16 28.09 -38.12
C ALA A 12 -34.81 28.17 -36.74
N ASN A 13 -35.60 27.16 -36.38
CA ASN A 13 -35.95 26.93 -34.99
C ASN A 13 -34.64 26.77 -34.25
N GLY A 14 -34.26 27.79 -33.49
CA GLY A 14 -33.28 27.65 -32.43
C GLY A 14 -33.81 26.55 -31.54
N THR A 15 -33.24 25.35 -31.64
CA THR A 15 -33.39 24.34 -30.62
C THR A 15 -32.73 24.93 -29.38
N GLU A 16 -33.54 25.55 -28.51
CA GLU A 16 -33.20 25.69 -27.11
C GLU A 16 -32.80 24.29 -26.63
N SER A 17 -31.49 24.06 -26.52
CA SER A 17 -30.95 22.84 -25.97
C SER A 17 -31.42 22.79 -24.52
N VAL A 18 -32.39 21.92 -24.22
CA VAL A 18 -32.81 21.66 -22.85
C VAL A 18 -31.55 21.37 -22.04
N PRO A 19 -31.27 22.12 -20.96
CA PRO A 19 -30.13 21.87 -20.11
C PRO A 19 -30.15 20.41 -19.67
N PHE A 20 -29.03 19.71 -19.80
CA PHE A 20 -28.94 18.34 -19.28
C PHE A 20 -29.07 18.39 -17.76
N GLU A 21 -30.13 17.77 -17.24
CA GLU A 21 -30.35 17.57 -15.81
C GLU A 21 -29.95 16.13 -15.43
N PRO A 22 -28.98 15.93 -14.53
CA PRO A 22 -28.55 14.60 -14.12
C PRO A 22 -29.68 13.91 -13.34
N GLY A 23 -30.13 12.75 -13.83
CA GLY A 23 -31.11 11.93 -13.12
C GLY A 23 -30.62 11.48 -11.74
N GLU A 24 -31.55 11.15 -10.84
CA GLU A 24 -31.26 10.82 -9.44
C GLU A 24 -30.19 9.72 -9.28
N ALA A 25 -30.28 8.65 -10.08
CA ALA A 25 -29.30 7.55 -10.05
C ALA A 25 -27.86 8.00 -10.40
N LEU A 26 -27.72 8.93 -11.35
CA LEU A 26 -26.42 9.49 -11.72
C LEU A 26 -25.85 10.35 -10.59
N GLN A 27 -26.70 11.15 -9.92
CA GLN A 27 -26.27 11.98 -8.79
C GLN A 27 -25.85 11.13 -7.58
N ILE A 28 -26.62 10.07 -7.28
CA ILE A 28 -26.32 9.13 -6.17
C ILE A 28 -24.99 8.43 -6.43
N SER A 29 -24.79 7.87 -7.63
CA SER A 29 -23.54 7.17 -7.96
C SER A 29 -22.34 8.11 -8.01
N GLN A 30 -22.50 9.34 -8.51
CA GLN A 30 -21.46 10.37 -8.47
C GLN A 30 -21.06 10.73 -7.04
N ARG A 31 -22.05 10.91 -6.15
CA ARG A 31 -21.81 11.21 -4.74
C ARG A 31 -21.10 10.05 -4.04
N ALA A 32 -21.59 8.83 -4.20
CA ALA A 32 -20.98 7.64 -3.61
C ALA A 32 -19.52 7.44 -4.04
N TRP A 33 -19.22 7.68 -5.32
CA TRP A 33 -17.84 7.64 -5.82
C TRP A 33 -16.96 8.75 -5.22
N ARG A 34 -17.46 9.98 -5.13
CA ARG A 34 -16.73 11.09 -4.50
C ARG A 34 -16.48 10.85 -3.01
N GLU A 35 -17.48 10.42 -2.26
CA GLU A 35 -17.34 10.08 -0.84
C GLU A 35 -16.29 8.99 -0.63
N ALA A 36 -16.32 7.94 -1.46
CA ALA A 36 -15.31 6.90 -1.42
C ALA A 36 -13.90 7.43 -1.71
N LEU A 37 -13.76 8.48 -2.54
CA LEU A 37 -12.46 9.06 -2.93
C LEU A 37 -11.86 9.94 -1.82
N GLU A 38 -12.71 10.56 -1.02
CA GLU A 38 -12.29 11.42 0.10
C GLU A 38 -12.03 10.65 1.39
N ASP A 39 -12.66 9.48 1.56
CA ASP A 39 -12.49 8.59 2.72
C ASP A 39 -11.16 7.82 2.70
N ARG A 40 -10.04 8.56 2.77
CA ARG A 40 -8.68 8.03 2.63
C ARG A 40 -8.13 7.51 3.96
N PRO A 41 -7.58 6.28 4.00
CA PRO A 41 -6.88 5.76 5.17
C PRO A 41 -5.63 6.58 5.52
N GLN A 42 -5.16 6.43 6.77
CA GLN A 42 -3.89 7.03 7.19
C GLN A 42 -2.70 6.24 6.62
N LEU A 43 -1.65 6.96 6.20
CA LEU A 43 -0.40 6.35 5.73
C LEU A 43 0.51 6.08 6.94
N VAL A 44 0.83 4.81 7.17
CA VAL A 44 1.89 4.42 8.10
C VAL A 44 3.17 4.17 7.31
N THR A 45 4.24 4.88 7.67
CA THR A 45 5.59 4.69 7.12
C THR A 45 6.46 3.96 8.13
N LEU A 46 7.26 3.01 7.64
CA LEU A 46 8.23 2.26 8.47
C LEU A 46 9.45 3.10 8.91
N SER A 47 9.49 4.38 8.54
CA SER A 47 10.63 5.29 8.72
C SER A 47 10.62 6.07 10.05
N ALA A 48 9.62 5.87 10.91
CA ALA A 48 9.53 6.56 12.19
C ALA A 48 9.45 5.53 13.32
N SER A 49 10.61 5.24 13.94
CA SER A 49 10.82 4.94 15.37
C SER A 49 12.22 4.35 15.56
N SER A 50 13.27 5.15 15.33
CA SER A 50 14.61 4.81 15.83
C SER A 50 14.78 5.39 17.24
N ASN A 51 13.95 4.96 18.19
CA ASN A 51 14.45 4.92 19.55
C ASN A 51 15.40 3.72 19.56
N GLN A 52 16.70 3.99 19.55
CA GLN A 52 17.71 2.97 19.81
C GLN A 52 17.40 2.42 21.20
N GLY A 53 16.64 1.33 21.27
CA GLY A 53 16.58 0.53 22.49
C GLY A 53 17.98 0.04 22.79
N ASP A 54 18.43 0.17 24.03
CA ASP A 54 19.79 -0.23 24.44
C ASP A 54 20.00 -1.76 24.35
N SER A 55 18.93 -2.54 24.12
CA SER A 55 18.97 -4.00 24.00
C SER A 55 18.39 -4.52 22.67
N ARG A 56 19.01 -5.59 22.15
CA ARG A 56 18.60 -6.28 20.90
C ARG A 56 17.13 -6.70 20.92
N SER A 57 16.63 -7.22 22.04
CA SER A 57 15.24 -7.67 22.16
C SER A 57 14.26 -6.51 21.97
N GLN A 58 14.53 -5.34 22.57
CA GLN A 58 13.70 -4.14 22.38
C GLN A 58 13.71 -3.65 20.93
N MET A 59 14.84 -3.76 20.22
CA MET A 59 14.92 -3.41 18.80
C MET A 59 14.06 -4.35 17.93
N LEU A 60 14.08 -5.65 18.22
CA LEU A 60 13.27 -6.63 17.49
C LEU A 60 11.77 -6.41 17.78
N GLU A 61 11.38 -6.26 19.04
CA GLU A 61 9.99 -5.97 19.44
C GLU A 61 9.45 -4.68 18.80
N GLU A 62 10.23 -3.60 18.77
CA GLU A 62 9.81 -2.36 18.13
C GLU A 62 9.66 -2.53 16.61
N ARG A 63 10.58 -3.28 15.98
CA ARG A 63 10.46 -3.60 14.55
C ARG A 63 9.20 -4.41 14.26
N LEU A 64 8.88 -5.39 15.11
CA LEU A 64 7.65 -6.19 15.01
C LEU A 64 6.42 -5.29 15.06
N ARG A 65 6.34 -4.40 16.05
CA ARG A 65 5.25 -3.44 16.23
C ARG A 65 5.04 -2.55 15.00
N LEU A 66 6.13 -2.08 14.38
CA LEU A 66 6.07 -1.28 13.16
C LEU A 66 5.56 -2.09 11.96
N LEU A 67 5.97 -3.35 11.82
CA LEU A 67 5.50 -4.24 10.76
C LEU A 67 4.01 -4.55 10.91
N GLU A 68 3.52 -4.77 12.13
CA GLU A 68 2.09 -4.96 12.40
C GLU A 68 1.27 -3.73 12.05
N ALA A 69 1.70 -2.54 12.49
CA ALA A 69 1.05 -1.28 12.16
C ALA A 69 1.02 -1.06 10.64
N LYS A 70 2.09 -1.45 9.94
CA LYS A 70 2.16 -1.37 8.47
C LYS A 70 1.23 -2.37 7.78
N ALA A 71 1.16 -3.61 8.27
CA ALA A 71 0.25 -4.63 7.75
C ALA A 71 -1.21 -4.19 7.91
N PHE A 72 -1.57 -3.59 9.04
CA PHE A 72 -2.89 -3.01 9.27
C PHE A 72 -3.18 -1.88 8.27
N SER A 73 -2.28 -0.90 8.15
CA SER A 73 -2.42 0.20 7.18
C SER A 73 -2.60 -0.30 5.75
N ASN A 74 -1.82 -1.31 5.32
CA ASN A 74 -1.95 -1.88 3.97
C ASN A 74 -3.34 -2.52 3.73
N ARG A 75 -3.92 -3.18 4.74
CA ARG A 75 -5.29 -3.72 4.67
C ARG A 75 -6.33 -2.62 4.52
N GLU A 76 -6.20 -1.52 5.25
CA GLU A 76 -7.11 -0.36 5.10
C GLU A 76 -7.00 0.24 3.69
N TRP A 77 -5.78 0.39 3.17
CA TRP A 77 -5.56 0.85 1.80
C TRP A 77 -6.16 -0.09 0.75
N LYS A 78 -6.10 -1.40 0.97
CA LYS A 78 -6.77 -2.38 0.10
C LYS A 78 -8.29 -2.16 0.08
N VAL A 79 -8.93 -2.07 1.24
CA VAL A 79 -10.38 -1.82 1.37
C VAL A 79 -10.78 -0.50 0.69
N TYR A 80 -9.97 0.55 0.86
CA TYR A 80 -10.17 1.81 0.16
C TYR A 80 -10.17 1.63 -1.36
N TRP A 81 -9.19 0.92 -1.93
CA TRP A 81 -9.14 0.69 -3.38
C TRP A 81 -10.26 -0.23 -3.89
N GLU A 82 -10.73 -1.18 -3.07
CA GLU A 82 -11.88 -2.03 -3.42
C GLU A 82 -13.16 -1.19 -3.54
N ARG A 83 -13.37 -0.27 -2.59
CA ARG A 83 -14.48 0.69 -2.63
C ARG A 83 -14.35 1.66 -3.81
N GLN A 84 -13.14 2.10 -4.13
CA GLN A 84 -12.88 2.90 -5.33
C GLN A 84 -13.25 2.18 -6.62
N ALA A 85 -12.83 0.92 -6.76
CA ALA A 85 -13.12 0.12 -7.94
C ALA A 85 -14.62 -0.11 -8.14
N SER A 86 -15.35 -0.43 -7.07
CA SER A 86 -16.79 -0.71 -7.14
C SER A 86 -17.61 0.56 -7.43
N THR A 87 -17.36 1.65 -6.71
CA THR A 87 -18.10 2.91 -6.89
C THR A 87 -17.79 3.59 -8.23
N ALA A 88 -16.54 3.52 -8.72
CA ALA A 88 -16.18 4.06 -10.03
C ALA A 88 -16.88 3.30 -11.17
N ARG A 89 -17.01 1.96 -11.08
CA ARG A 89 -17.76 1.15 -12.04
C ARG A 89 -19.24 1.51 -12.04
N ALA A 90 -19.86 1.58 -10.86
CA ALA A 90 -21.26 1.95 -10.72
C ALA A 90 -21.53 3.33 -11.35
N TYR A 91 -20.66 4.31 -11.08
CA TYR A 91 -20.79 5.63 -11.69
C TYR A 91 -20.57 5.60 -13.21
N ALA A 92 -19.59 4.83 -13.71
CA ALA A 92 -19.38 4.67 -15.16
C ALA A 92 -20.60 4.09 -15.88
N ASP A 93 -21.30 3.14 -15.25
CA ASP A 93 -22.47 2.49 -15.82
C ASP A 93 -23.66 3.43 -15.88
N GLU A 94 -23.93 4.19 -14.81
CA GLU A 94 -24.96 5.23 -14.82
C GLU A 94 -24.66 6.32 -15.84
N LEU A 95 -23.40 6.73 -15.94
CA LEU A 95 -22.95 7.76 -16.88
C LEU A 95 -23.03 7.29 -18.34
N SER A 96 -22.91 5.98 -18.59
CA SER A 96 -23.15 5.38 -19.91
C SER A 96 -24.64 5.36 -20.28
N ARG A 97 -25.55 5.26 -19.29
CA ARG A 97 -27.01 5.23 -19.48
C ARG A 97 -27.63 6.62 -19.59
N ALA A 98 -27.06 7.61 -18.91
CA ALA A 98 -27.62 8.95 -18.80
C ALA A 98 -27.57 9.79 -20.09
N GLY A 99 -26.96 9.30 -21.17
CA GLY A 99 -26.95 9.98 -22.47
C GLY A 99 -26.24 11.34 -22.48
N VAL A 100 -25.35 11.58 -21.51
CA VAL A 100 -24.68 12.88 -21.33
C VAL A 100 -23.65 13.11 -22.43
N PRO A 101 -23.44 14.36 -22.89
CA PRO A 101 -22.33 14.69 -23.78
C PRO A 101 -20.99 14.26 -23.19
N ASP A 102 -20.17 13.61 -24.03
CA ASP A 102 -18.92 12.94 -23.66
C ASP A 102 -19.05 11.84 -22.60
N GLY A 103 -20.28 11.39 -22.32
CA GLY A 103 -20.59 10.39 -21.31
C GLY A 103 -19.82 9.09 -21.55
N ALA A 104 -19.76 8.62 -22.80
CA ALA A 104 -18.97 7.44 -23.14
C ALA A 104 -17.47 7.59 -22.82
N ALA A 105 -16.89 8.77 -23.07
CA ALA A 105 -15.47 9.02 -22.78
C ALA A 105 -15.19 9.13 -21.28
N LYS A 106 -16.08 9.81 -20.54
CA LYS A 106 -16.00 9.93 -19.08
C LYS A 106 -16.21 8.58 -18.38
N ALA A 107 -17.17 7.78 -18.86
CA ALA A 107 -17.40 6.42 -18.37
C ALA A 107 -16.19 5.50 -18.63
N ARG A 108 -15.53 5.62 -19.79
CA ARG A 108 -14.27 4.89 -20.04
C ARG A 108 -13.19 5.26 -19.03
N GLY A 109 -12.98 6.55 -18.73
CA GLY A 109 -11.98 6.94 -17.74
C GLY A 109 -12.30 6.48 -16.32
N LEU A 110 -13.58 6.40 -15.94
CA LEU A 110 -13.99 5.79 -14.67
C LEU A 110 -13.74 4.27 -14.64
N ARG A 111 -13.90 3.58 -15.77
CA ARG A 111 -13.50 2.17 -15.91
C ARG A 111 -11.98 2.00 -15.82
N ASP A 112 -11.22 2.89 -16.43
CA ASP A 112 -9.76 2.92 -16.29
C ASP A 112 -9.36 3.16 -14.84
N TRP A 113 -10.05 4.06 -14.12
CA TRP A 113 -9.84 4.29 -12.69
C TRP A 113 -10.13 3.04 -11.84
N ALA A 114 -11.20 2.32 -12.16
CA ALA A 114 -11.52 1.06 -11.49
C ALA A 114 -10.46 -0.02 -11.75
N ASN A 115 -9.94 -0.11 -12.99
CA ASN A 115 -8.87 -1.03 -13.34
C ASN A 115 -7.55 -0.67 -12.64
N LEU A 116 -7.22 0.63 -12.57
CA LEU A 116 -6.09 1.13 -11.79
C LEU A 116 -6.22 0.73 -10.31
N SER A 117 -7.42 0.87 -9.74
CA SER A 117 -7.70 0.50 -8.35
C SER A 117 -7.44 -0.99 -8.10
N ASN A 118 -7.85 -1.88 -9.02
CA ASN A 118 -7.53 -3.32 -8.90
C ASN A 118 -6.02 -3.60 -8.95
N ARG A 119 -5.30 -2.93 -9.85
CA ARG A 119 -3.83 -3.08 -9.91
C ARG A 119 -3.13 -2.54 -8.67
N LYS A 120 -3.69 -1.50 -8.03
CA LYS A 120 -3.23 -1.03 -6.72
C LYS A 120 -3.53 -2.06 -5.62
N ILE A 121 -4.68 -2.73 -5.64
CA ILE A 121 -5.00 -3.83 -4.71
C ILE A 121 -3.98 -4.97 -4.86
N GLU A 122 -3.73 -5.42 -6.10
CA GLU A 122 -2.75 -6.48 -6.37
C GLU A 122 -1.35 -6.11 -5.83
N ASN A 123 -0.94 -4.85 -6.00
CA ASN A 123 0.33 -4.37 -5.47
C ASN A 123 0.33 -4.27 -3.93
N GLN A 124 -0.81 -3.96 -3.30
CA GLN A 124 -0.96 -4.00 -1.83
C GLN A 124 -0.85 -5.41 -1.27
N ASP A 125 -1.32 -6.43 -1.99
CA ASP A 125 -1.18 -7.83 -1.58
C ASP A 125 0.29 -8.26 -1.57
N VAL A 126 1.08 -7.82 -2.57
CA VAL A 126 2.53 -8.04 -2.61
C VAL A 126 3.23 -7.34 -1.44
N TYR A 127 2.82 -6.11 -1.10
CA TYR A 127 3.35 -5.42 0.08
C TYR A 127 3.03 -6.17 1.38
N LEU A 128 1.80 -6.68 1.52
CA LEU A 128 1.38 -7.40 2.70
C LEU A 128 2.15 -8.72 2.86
N GLU A 129 2.35 -9.47 1.77
CA GLU A 129 3.12 -10.71 1.78
C GLU A 129 4.56 -10.48 2.24
N ALA A 130 5.22 -9.42 1.74
CA ALA A 130 6.58 -9.07 2.15
C ALA A 130 6.66 -8.69 3.63
N VAL A 131 5.72 -7.86 4.11
CA VAL A 131 5.66 -7.45 5.52
C VAL A 131 5.40 -8.63 6.45
N VAL A 132 4.47 -9.52 6.09
CA VAL A 132 4.17 -10.74 6.88
C VAL A 132 5.36 -11.69 6.89
N THR A 133 6.03 -11.89 5.75
CA THR A 133 7.22 -12.75 5.68
C THR A 133 8.36 -12.23 6.57
N GLU A 134 8.58 -10.91 6.62
CA GLU A 134 9.57 -10.31 7.52
C GLU A 134 9.16 -10.45 8.99
N ARG A 135 7.87 -10.23 9.29
CA ARG A 135 7.31 -10.39 10.63
C ARG A 135 7.52 -11.81 11.16
N ASP A 136 7.13 -12.82 10.38
CA ASP A 136 7.23 -14.23 10.79
C ASP A 136 8.70 -14.63 11.01
N ALA A 137 9.63 -14.12 10.20
CA ALA A 137 11.06 -14.37 10.38
C ALA A 137 11.59 -13.74 11.68
N LEU A 138 11.10 -12.54 12.02
CA LEU A 138 11.49 -11.83 13.21
C LEU A 138 10.89 -12.46 14.49
N GLU A 139 9.65 -12.93 14.45
CA GLU A 139 9.03 -13.74 15.52
C GLU A 139 9.87 -14.99 15.81
N ASN A 140 10.28 -15.73 14.78
CA ASN A 140 11.14 -16.91 14.95
C ASN A 140 12.50 -16.60 15.60
N ALA A 141 13.09 -15.44 15.29
CA ALA A 141 14.36 -15.02 15.88
C ALA A 141 14.23 -14.60 17.36
N ILE A 142 13.10 -13.99 17.73
CA ILE A 142 12.75 -13.71 19.12
C ILE A 142 12.56 -15.03 19.88
N ASP A 143 11.74 -15.95 19.37
CA ASP A 143 11.47 -17.25 19.99
C ASP A 143 12.76 -18.07 20.22
N ALA A 144 13.68 -18.07 19.25
CA ALA A 144 14.96 -18.75 19.39
C ALA A 144 15.83 -18.12 20.49
N THR A 145 15.77 -16.79 20.66
CA THR A 145 16.49 -16.08 21.72
C THR A 145 15.91 -16.43 23.09
N ASP A 146 14.58 -16.39 23.23
CA ASP A 146 13.87 -16.67 24.48
C ASP A 146 14.11 -18.12 24.95
N GLN A 147 14.06 -19.09 24.03
CA GLN A 147 14.37 -20.50 24.34
C GLN A 147 15.79 -20.68 24.91
N VAL A 148 16.76 -19.92 24.42
CA VAL A 148 18.13 -19.95 24.96
C VAL A 148 18.22 -19.29 26.32
N GLU A 149 17.54 -18.18 26.54
CA GLU A 149 17.51 -17.51 27.84
C GLU A 149 16.85 -18.39 28.92
N ASP A 150 15.72 -19.01 28.61
CA ASP A 150 15.03 -19.93 29.51
C ASP A 150 15.90 -21.16 29.84
N SER A 151 16.61 -21.69 28.85
CA SER A 151 17.56 -22.79 29.04
C SER A 151 18.73 -22.41 29.96
N LYS A 152 19.24 -21.17 29.87
CA LYS A 152 20.29 -20.67 30.77
C LYS A 152 19.78 -20.51 32.19
N ARG A 153 18.62 -19.89 32.40
CA ARG A 153 17.99 -19.73 33.72
C ARG A 153 17.75 -21.09 34.39
N ALA A 154 17.31 -22.09 33.62
CA ALA A 154 17.12 -23.46 34.11
C ALA A 154 18.44 -24.14 34.54
N GLN A 155 19.57 -23.79 33.92
CA GLN A 155 20.89 -24.31 34.30
C GLN A 155 21.48 -23.61 35.52
N GLU A 156 21.26 -22.31 35.69
CA GLU A 156 21.70 -21.53 36.85
C GLU A 156 21.01 -21.96 38.15
N ASN A 157 19.76 -22.41 38.06
CA ASN A 157 18.97 -22.89 39.21
C ASN A 157 19.34 -24.32 39.68
N LYS A 158 20.34 -25.00 39.08
CA LYS A 158 20.76 -26.32 39.54
C LYS A 158 21.65 -26.24 40.79
N PRO A 159 21.33 -26.97 41.88
CA PRO A 159 22.12 -26.94 43.11
C PRO A 159 23.57 -27.39 42.88
N LEU A 160 24.51 -26.68 43.49
CA LEU A 160 25.95 -26.97 43.47
C LEU A 160 26.23 -28.30 44.19
N VAL A 161 26.84 -29.25 43.50
CA VAL A 161 27.20 -30.57 44.05
C VAL A 161 28.47 -30.47 44.90
N SER A 162 28.36 -30.96 46.15
CA SER A 162 29.38 -30.94 47.22
C SER A 162 30.76 -31.49 46.82
N THR A 163 31.78 -30.90 47.44
CA THR A 163 33.23 -31.12 47.29
C THR A 163 33.74 -32.24 48.19
N HIS A 164 33.95 -33.43 47.64
CA HIS A 164 34.98 -34.34 48.14
C HIS A 164 35.82 -34.88 46.98
N GLU A 165 37.14 -34.72 47.10
CA GLU A 165 38.12 -34.94 46.04
C GLU A 165 38.46 -36.42 45.88
N ASN A 166 37.81 -37.09 44.93
CA ASN A 166 38.28 -38.34 44.34
C ASN A 166 38.50 -38.12 42.83
N PRO A 167 39.55 -38.70 42.22
CA PRO A 167 39.84 -38.60 40.78
C PRO A 167 38.64 -38.83 39.86
N LEU A 168 37.73 -39.76 40.22
CA LEU A 168 36.50 -40.02 39.47
C LEU A 168 35.51 -38.85 39.54
N HIS A 169 35.42 -38.16 40.68
CA HIS A 169 34.62 -36.93 40.80
C HIS A 169 35.24 -35.77 40.02
N ARG A 170 36.57 -35.69 39.90
CA ARG A 170 37.24 -34.70 39.04
C ARG A 170 36.95 -34.96 37.56
N HIS A 171 37.06 -36.21 37.11
CA HIS A 171 36.73 -36.57 35.73
C HIS A 171 35.25 -36.33 35.40
N ARG A 172 34.34 -36.69 36.31
CA ARG A 172 32.90 -36.42 36.16
C ARG A 172 32.60 -34.92 36.06
N ARG A 173 33.20 -34.09 36.92
CA ARG A 173 33.07 -32.62 36.83
C ARG A 173 33.59 -32.07 35.49
N TYR A 174 34.70 -32.60 34.99
CA TYR A 174 35.24 -32.19 33.69
C TYR A 174 34.27 -32.56 32.55
N LEU A 175 33.68 -33.75 32.57
CA LEU A 175 32.64 -34.14 31.60
C LEU A 175 31.38 -33.28 31.72
N ASP A 176 30.91 -33.00 32.94
CA ASP A 176 29.76 -32.13 33.19
C ASP A 176 30.02 -30.69 32.68
N GLU A 177 31.24 -30.18 32.87
CA GLU A 177 31.68 -28.88 32.36
C GLU A 177 31.77 -28.87 30.82
N LEU A 178 32.29 -29.93 30.20
CA LEU A 178 32.29 -30.09 28.75
C LEU A 178 30.87 -30.13 28.18
N ASP A 179 29.98 -30.91 28.79
CA ASP A 179 28.57 -30.99 28.38
C ASP A 179 27.88 -29.62 28.50
N ARG A 180 28.13 -28.86 29.57
CA ARG A 180 27.65 -27.48 29.72
C ARG A 180 28.17 -26.57 28.62
N ARG A 181 29.47 -26.62 28.31
CA ARG A 181 30.07 -25.80 27.23
C ARG A 181 29.49 -26.17 25.88
N LEU A 182 29.30 -27.46 25.60
CA LEU A 182 28.75 -27.96 24.34
C LEU A 182 27.29 -27.51 24.20
N LYS A 183 26.48 -27.62 25.25
CA LYS A 183 25.11 -27.07 25.29
C LYS A 183 25.10 -25.56 25.07
N GLY A 184 26.01 -24.82 25.71
CA GLY A 184 26.15 -23.38 25.50
C GLY A 184 26.54 -23.01 24.06
N GLN A 185 27.42 -23.78 23.42
CA GLN A 185 27.77 -23.58 22.01
C GLN A 185 26.63 -23.91 21.06
N ASN A 186 25.92 -25.01 21.29
CA ASN A 186 24.74 -25.38 20.49
C ASN A 186 23.64 -24.32 20.60
N ALA A 187 23.40 -23.78 21.80
CA ALA A 187 22.44 -22.69 22.00
C ALA A 187 22.84 -21.42 21.24
N LYS A 188 24.12 -21.03 21.27
CA LYS A 188 24.64 -19.90 20.48
C LYS A 188 24.47 -20.13 18.98
N ARG A 189 24.73 -21.36 18.52
CA ARG A 189 24.58 -21.75 17.12
C ARG A 189 23.11 -21.66 16.67
N MET A 190 22.17 -22.12 17.50
CA MET A 190 20.74 -22.04 17.20
C MET A 190 20.26 -20.59 17.02
N VAL A 191 20.70 -19.67 17.90
CA VAL A 191 20.37 -18.24 17.76
C VAL A 191 21.00 -17.64 16.50
N ALA A 192 22.26 -17.98 16.21
CA ALA A 192 22.93 -17.51 15.00
C ALA A 192 22.24 -18.01 13.72
N GLU A 193 21.82 -19.28 13.67
CA GLU A 193 21.08 -19.85 12.54
C GLU A 193 19.71 -19.17 12.35
N ALA A 194 19.02 -18.83 13.45
CA ALA A 194 17.76 -18.08 13.39
C ALA A 194 17.97 -16.62 12.91
N ASP A 195 19.05 -15.97 13.36
CA ASP A 195 19.43 -14.62 12.92
C ASP A 195 19.81 -14.59 11.44
N ASP A 196 20.59 -15.56 10.97
CA ASP A 196 20.97 -15.68 9.56
C ASP A 196 19.71 -15.84 8.68
N ALA A 197 18.78 -16.71 9.11
CA ALA A 197 17.50 -16.87 8.43
C ALA A 197 16.65 -15.58 8.44
N MET A 198 16.62 -14.85 9.55
CA MET A 198 15.92 -13.57 9.66
C MET A 198 16.51 -12.54 8.68
N VAL A 199 17.83 -12.39 8.63
CA VAL A 199 18.51 -11.46 7.72
C VAL A 199 18.23 -11.83 6.26
N GLU A 200 18.29 -13.11 5.91
CA GLU A 200 17.97 -13.56 4.56
C GLU A 200 16.53 -13.21 4.17
N ARG A 201 15.57 -13.43 5.08
CA ARG A 201 14.16 -13.06 4.86
C ARG A 201 13.96 -11.55 4.78
N GLN A 202 14.69 -10.77 5.56
CA GLN A 202 14.65 -9.31 5.49
C GLN A 202 15.17 -8.80 4.14
N ILE A 203 16.24 -9.39 3.60
CA ILE A 203 16.78 -9.06 2.28
C ILE A 203 15.76 -9.40 1.19
N GLN A 204 15.14 -10.59 1.26
CA GLN A 204 14.11 -11.01 0.32
C GLN A 204 12.88 -10.09 0.36
N SER A 205 12.37 -9.80 1.56
CA SER A 205 11.25 -8.86 1.79
C SER A 205 11.58 -7.49 1.21
N THR A 206 12.75 -6.93 1.53
CA THR A 206 13.18 -5.63 1.00
C THR A 206 13.23 -5.63 -0.52
N GLY A 207 13.72 -6.71 -1.14
CA GLY A 207 13.73 -6.87 -2.60
C GLY A 207 12.31 -6.86 -3.21
N ILE A 208 11.33 -7.47 -2.53
CA ILE A 208 9.92 -7.45 -2.93
C ILE A 208 9.34 -6.05 -2.76
N LEU A 209 9.58 -5.40 -1.62
CA LEU A 209 9.08 -4.05 -1.31
C LEU A 209 9.58 -3.01 -2.33
N VAL A 210 10.86 -3.08 -2.73
CA VAL A 210 11.42 -2.18 -3.74
C VAL A 210 10.73 -2.37 -5.10
N LYS A 211 10.52 -3.61 -5.54
CA LYS A 211 9.79 -3.90 -6.79
C LYS A 211 8.34 -3.41 -6.73
N ALA A 212 7.66 -3.62 -5.61
CA ALA A 212 6.31 -3.12 -5.39
C ALA A 212 6.26 -1.58 -5.42
N GLN A 213 7.30 -0.90 -4.94
CA GLN A 213 7.41 0.56 -4.99
C GLN A 213 7.67 1.09 -6.40
N GLU A 214 8.44 0.38 -7.21
CA GLU A 214 8.57 0.69 -8.64
C GLU A 214 7.23 0.58 -9.35
N ILE A 215 6.45 -0.47 -9.06
CA ILE A 215 5.09 -0.64 -9.60
C ILE A 215 4.18 0.50 -9.14
N ASP A 216 4.18 0.84 -7.84
CA ASP A 216 3.34 1.93 -7.32
C ASP A 216 3.68 3.27 -7.97
N SER A 217 4.96 3.54 -8.25
CA SER A 217 5.36 4.75 -8.98
C SER A 217 4.76 4.82 -10.40
N LYS A 218 4.66 3.68 -11.09
CA LYS A 218 4.02 3.59 -12.41
C LYS A 218 2.50 3.76 -12.28
N LEU A 219 1.89 3.15 -11.27
CA LEU A 219 0.46 3.30 -10.98
C LEU A 219 0.09 4.75 -10.63
N ALA A 220 0.95 5.47 -9.90
CA ALA A 220 0.75 6.88 -9.59
C ALA A 220 0.85 7.78 -10.85
N ALA A 221 1.73 7.45 -11.80
CA ALA A 221 1.78 8.14 -13.09
C ALA A 221 0.51 7.92 -13.91
N GLU A 222 -0.04 6.70 -13.87
CA GLU A 222 -1.30 6.36 -14.53
C GLU A 222 -2.51 7.02 -13.87
N GLU A 223 -2.53 7.12 -12.53
CA GLU A 223 -3.51 7.89 -11.77
C GLU A 223 -3.56 9.35 -12.24
N LEU A 224 -2.38 9.96 -12.39
CA LEU A 224 -2.27 11.33 -12.89
C LEU A 224 -2.74 11.45 -14.34
N ARG A 225 -2.42 10.47 -15.18
CA ARG A 225 -2.86 10.44 -16.59
C ARG A 225 -4.38 10.42 -16.67
N ILE A 226 -5.03 9.50 -15.95
CA ILE A 226 -6.50 9.38 -15.93
C ILE A 226 -7.12 10.69 -15.42
N ALA A 227 -6.61 11.25 -14.32
CA ALA A 227 -7.14 12.50 -13.78
C ALA A 227 -7.04 13.67 -14.77
N LYS A 228 -5.91 13.80 -15.47
CA LYS A 228 -5.71 14.82 -16.51
C LYS A 228 -6.60 14.62 -17.73
N GLU A 229 -6.86 13.36 -18.12
CA GLU A 229 -7.76 13.07 -19.23
C GLU A 229 -9.21 13.38 -18.87
N GLN A 230 -9.62 13.07 -17.64
CA GLN A 230 -10.96 13.35 -17.14
C GLN A 230 -11.21 14.83 -16.85
N SER A 231 -10.15 15.63 -16.63
CA SER A 231 -10.24 17.08 -16.47
C SER A 231 -10.30 17.85 -17.79
N LYS A 232 -10.15 17.20 -18.95
CA LYS A 232 -10.20 17.88 -20.25
C LYS A 232 -11.62 18.37 -20.52
N SER A 233 -11.75 19.68 -20.63
CA SER A 233 -12.93 20.32 -21.20
C SER A 233 -13.17 19.87 -22.63
N SER A 234 -14.40 19.49 -22.95
CA SER A 234 -14.85 19.30 -24.33
C SER A 234 -15.58 20.54 -24.83
N LEU A 235 -15.94 20.54 -26.11
CA LEU A 235 -16.81 21.57 -26.71
C LEU A 235 -18.21 21.65 -26.06
N ALA A 236 -18.60 20.67 -25.23
CA ALA A 236 -19.84 20.67 -24.43
C ALA A 236 -19.71 21.44 -23.09
N ASN A 237 -18.73 22.35 -23.00
CA ASN A 237 -18.46 23.24 -21.85
C ASN A 237 -19.60 24.20 -21.47
N THR A 238 -20.70 24.18 -22.21
CA THR A 238 -21.92 24.95 -21.90
C THR A 238 -22.85 24.23 -20.93
N ILE A 239 -22.61 22.94 -20.63
CA ILE A 239 -23.45 22.15 -19.71
C ILE A 239 -22.89 22.23 -18.28
N PRO A 240 -23.67 22.73 -17.29
CA PRO A 240 -23.22 22.89 -15.90
C PRO A 240 -22.60 21.62 -15.30
N TRP A 241 -23.27 20.47 -15.42
CA TRP A 241 -22.75 19.20 -14.92
C TRP A 241 -21.39 18.82 -15.51
N SER A 242 -21.16 19.09 -16.80
CA SER A 242 -19.90 18.77 -17.47
C SER A 242 -18.74 19.63 -16.95
N VAL A 243 -19.02 20.91 -16.68
CA VAL A 243 -18.07 21.86 -16.10
C VAL A 243 -17.71 21.46 -14.67
N GLU A 244 -18.70 21.11 -13.83
CA GLU A 244 -18.45 20.65 -12.47
C GLU A 244 -17.64 19.35 -12.42
N TYR A 245 -17.92 18.41 -13.33
CA TYR A 245 -17.17 17.17 -13.47
C TYR A 245 -15.69 17.45 -13.81
N ALA A 246 -15.44 18.25 -14.85
CA ALA A 246 -14.09 18.57 -15.30
C ALA A 246 -13.32 19.38 -14.22
N GLY A 247 -14.00 20.30 -13.54
CA GLY A 247 -13.44 21.07 -12.42
C GLY A 247 -12.99 20.18 -11.27
N TYR A 248 -13.82 19.22 -10.85
CA TYR A 248 -13.45 18.24 -9.82
C TYR A 248 -12.20 17.45 -10.20
N TRP A 249 -12.15 16.91 -11.42
CA TRP A 249 -10.99 16.16 -11.90
C TRP A 249 -9.74 17.02 -12.09
N SER A 250 -9.90 18.31 -12.40
CA SER A 250 -8.79 19.26 -12.51
C SER A 250 -8.11 19.50 -11.16
N GLU A 251 -8.90 19.77 -10.11
CA GLU A 251 -8.36 19.90 -8.75
C GLU A 251 -7.71 18.59 -8.31
N ARG A 252 -8.36 17.46 -8.60
CA ARG A 252 -7.80 16.14 -8.29
C ARG A 252 -6.47 15.88 -9.01
N ALA A 253 -6.37 16.24 -10.28
CA ALA A 253 -5.13 16.10 -11.04
C ALA A 253 -3.99 16.93 -10.44
N LYS A 254 -4.28 18.14 -9.92
CA LYS A 254 -3.29 18.96 -9.20
C LYS A 254 -2.81 18.28 -7.92
N GLU A 255 -3.74 17.75 -7.11
CA GLU A 255 -3.38 17.01 -5.89
C GLU A 255 -2.49 15.79 -6.19
N ILE A 256 -2.89 14.97 -7.17
CA ILE A 256 -2.13 13.78 -7.56
C ILE A 256 -0.76 14.20 -8.10
N GLN A 257 -0.68 15.28 -8.88
CA GLN A 257 0.59 15.78 -9.41
C GLN A 257 1.56 16.19 -8.29
N GLN A 258 1.07 16.87 -7.25
CA GLN A 258 1.89 17.22 -6.09
C GLN A 258 2.40 15.98 -5.35
N LYS A 259 1.53 14.98 -5.14
CA LYS A 259 1.93 13.71 -4.50
C LYS A 259 2.94 12.94 -5.34
N PHE A 260 2.72 12.85 -6.64
CA PHE A 260 3.61 12.16 -7.57
C PHE A 260 5.00 12.81 -7.61
N ALA A 261 5.07 14.15 -7.55
CA ALA A 261 6.35 14.86 -7.48
C ALA A 261 7.14 14.50 -6.22
N ARG A 262 6.47 14.49 -5.05
CA ARG A 262 7.07 14.08 -3.77
C ARG A 262 7.58 12.64 -3.81
N LEU A 263 6.75 11.72 -4.29
CA LEU A 263 7.11 10.30 -4.40
C LEU A 263 8.34 10.09 -5.31
N LYS A 264 8.46 10.86 -6.39
CA LYS A 264 9.61 10.81 -7.29
C LYS A 264 10.89 11.37 -6.65
N GLU A 265 10.78 12.40 -5.81
CA GLU A 265 11.91 12.91 -5.03
C GLU A 265 12.38 11.89 -3.98
N ASP A 266 11.45 11.30 -3.23
CA ASP A 266 11.74 10.28 -2.22
C ASP A 266 12.44 9.06 -2.84
N LEU A 267 11.91 8.55 -3.95
CA LEU A 267 12.46 7.37 -4.64
C LEU A 267 13.87 7.65 -5.20
N ARG A 268 14.13 8.88 -5.68
CA ARG A 268 15.48 9.33 -6.07
C ARG A 268 16.42 9.50 -4.88
N GLY A 269 15.91 9.83 -3.69
CA GLY A 269 16.68 9.91 -2.46
C GLY A 269 17.11 8.51 -2.01
N GLN A 270 16.16 7.57 -1.96
CA GLN A 270 16.40 6.18 -1.57
C GLN A 270 17.37 5.47 -2.53
N LEU A 271 17.19 5.64 -3.85
CA LEU A 271 18.12 5.06 -4.85
C LEU A 271 19.55 5.62 -4.75
N ARG A 272 19.72 6.83 -4.20
CA ARG A 272 21.05 7.41 -3.96
C ARG A 272 21.71 6.88 -2.69
N GLN A 273 20.93 6.42 -1.71
CA GLN A 273 21.44 5.79 -0.49
C GLN A 273 21.80 4.32 -0.70
N LEU A 274 21.25 3.68 -1.74
CA LEU A 274 21.52 2.29 -2.11
C LEU A 274 22.72 2.13 -3.07
N LYS A 275 23.36 3.23 -3.50
CA LYS A 275 24.57 3.24 -4.34
C LYS A 275 25.76 3.73 -3.52
#